data_AF-X1RE86-F1
#
_entry.id   AF-X1RE86-F1
#
_cell.length_a   1.000
_cell.length_b   1.000
_cell.length_c   1.000
_cell.angle_alpha   90.00
_cell.angle_beta   90.00
_cell.angle_gamma   90.00
#
_symmetry.space_group_name_H-M   'P 1'
#
loop_
_entity.id
_entity.type
_entity.pdbx_description
1 polymer ?
#
loop_
_entity_poly.entity_id
_entity_poly.type
_entity_poly.pdbx_seq_one_letter_code
_entity_poly.pdbx_strand_id
1 'polypeptide(L)'
;MARWTITYLDHTIGATYLFVSSNTSKPGHLWLSWSYFRPTVTPIYRTVRGKLIRCGNRYVWDTPTIVEQQEEGDTMIHGFLLEGLVPESTIWYYLHEPQPPSEWECQSILHRVELLRVGAPGTYL
;
A
#
# COMPACT_ATOMS: atom_id res chain seq x y z
N MET A 1 -19.98 -3.17 -5.99
CA MET A 1 -19.28 -2.66 -4.79
C MET A 1 -18.97 -1.18 -5.00
N ALA A 2 -19.16 -0.35 -3.98
CA ALA A 2 -18.80 1.05 -4.08
C ALA A 2 -17.31 1.21 -3.77
N ARG A 3 -16.56 1.86 -4.67
CA ARG A 3 -15.13 2.11 -4.48
C ARG A 3 -14.89 2.99 -3.24
N TRP A 4 -13.94 2.60 -2.41
CA TRP A 4 -13.45 3.41 -1.30
C TRP A 4 -12.44 4.45 -1.78
N THR A 5 -12.22 5.45 -0.95
CA THR A 5 -11.12 6.41 -1.05
C THR A 5 -10.43 6.47 0.31
N ILE A 6 -9.10 6.54 0.34
CA ILE A 6 -8.36 6.81 1.58
C ILE A 6 -8.70 8.22 2.05
N THR A 7 -9.18 8.34 3.28
CA THR A 7 -9.49 9.61 3.95
C THR A 7 -8.41 10.01 4.95
N TYR A 8 -7.66 9.03 5.47
CA TYR A 8 -6.52 9.21 6.37
C TYR A 8 -5.47 8.14 6.11
N LEU A 9 -4.20 8.50 6.23
CA LEU A 9 -3.08 7.58 6.13
C LEU A 9 -1.92 8.09 7.00
N ASP A 10 -1.34 7.20 7.80
CA ASP A 10 -0.24 7.51 8.69
C ASP A 10 0.73 6.33 8.85
N HIS A 11 1.97 6.63 9.25
CA HIS A 11 3.07 5.67 9.38
C HIS A 11 3.79 5.82 10.70
N THR A 12 3.90 4.72 11.44
CA THR A 12 4.86 4.61 12.54
C THR A 12 6.06 3.82 12.06
N ILE A 13 7.22 4.47 12.03
CA ILE A 13 8.44 3.94 11.43
C ILE A 13 9.41 3.51 12.53
N GLY A 14 9.88 2.27 12.45
CA GLY A 14 10.99 1.77 13.24
C GLY A 14 12.24 1.52 12.38
N ALA A 15 13.29 1.01 13.01
CA ALA A 15 14.48 0.57 12.27
C ALA A 15 14.24 -0.72 11.49
N THR A 16 13.42 -1.63 12.03
CA THR A 16 13.16 -2.96 11.44
C THR A 16 11.67 -3.22 11.24
N TYR A 17 10.82 -2.20 11.37
CA TYR A 17 9.39 -2.32 11.19
C TYR A 17 8.77 -1.07 10.57
N LEU A 18 7.63 -1.26 9.93
CA LEU A 18 6.74 -0.20 9.46
C LEU A 18 5.32 -0.59 9.85
N PHE A 19 4.66 0.27 10.61
CA PHE A 19 3.22 0.17 10.84
C PHE A 19 2.50 1.21 10.00
N VAL A 20 1.54 0.78 9.19
CA VAL A 20 0.71 1.64 8.35
C VAL A 20 -0.72 1.60 8.90
N SER A 21 -1.28 2.78 9.18
CA SER A 21 -2.68 2.93 9.56
C SER A 21 -3.40 3.78 8.53
N SER A 22 -4.59 3.37 8.13
CA SER A 22 -5.41 4.11 7.17
C SER A 22 -6.89 4.05 7.49
N ASN A 23 -7.62 5.10 7.06
CA ASN A 23 -9.07 5.09 7.03
C ASN A 23 -9.59 5.23 5.60
N THR A 24 -10.72 4.58 5.34
CA THR A 24 -11.43 4.63 4.06
C THR A 24 -12.74 5.42 4.17
N SER A 25 -13.33 5.77 3.03
CA SER A 25 -14.64 6.45 2.97
C SER A 25 -15.83 5.49 3.10
N LYS A 26 -15.59 4.19 2.96
CA LYS A 26 -16.58 3.09 3.04
C LYS A 26 -15.88 1.83 3.55
N PRO A 27 -16.60 0.93 4.24
CA PRO A 27 -15.99 -0.31 4.72
C PRO A 27 -15.46 -1.15 3.55
N GLY A 28 -14.30 -1.77 3.76
CA GLY A 28 -13.71 -2.73 2.83
C GLY A 28 -12.66 -3.58 3.52
N HIS A 29 -12.17 -4.60 2.84
CA HIS A 29 -11.02 -5.37 3.29
C HIS A 29 -9.82 -5.00 2.43
N LEU A 30 -8.74 -4.55 3.04
CA LEU A 30 -7.56 -4.06 2.34
C LEU A 30 -6.35 -4.97 2.55
N TRP A 31 -5.50 -4.99 1.52
CA TRP A 31 -4.17 -5.57 1.52
C TRP A 31 -3.16 -4.46 1.27
N LEU A 32 -1.96 -4.65 1.79
CA LEU A 32 -0.79 -3.83 1.53
C LEU A 32 0.20 -4.65 0.71
N SER A 33 0.44 -4.22 -0.53
CA SER A 33 1.51 -4.75 -1.36
C SER A 33 2.75 -3.87 -1.21
N TRP A 34 3.91 -4.47 -0.94
CA TRP A 34 5.16 -3.72 -0.74
C TRP A 34 6.41 -4.42 -1.29
N SER A 35 7.47 -3.63 -1.47
CA SER A 35 8.82 -4.09 -1.82
C SER A 35 9.88 -3.05 -1.45
N TYR A 36 11.14 -3.50 -1.32
CA TYR A 36 12.29 -2.59 -1.26
C TYR A 36 12.56 -1.87 -2.59
N PHE A 37 12.10 -2.47 -3.70
CA PHE A 37 12.32 -1.93 -5.04
C PHE A 37 11.11 -1.15 -5.51
N ARG A 38 11.36 -0.01 -6.18
CA ARG A 38 10.29 0.79 -6.77
C ARG A 38 9.58 -0.01 -7.88
N PRO A 39 8.24 -0.07 -7.92
CA PRO A 39 7.52 -0.74 -8.99
C PRO A 39 7.64 0.04 -10.30
N THR A 40 7.46 -0.67 -11.41
CA THR A 40 7.21 -0.02 -12.70
C THR A 40 5.78 0.53 -12.72
N VAL A 41 5.59 1.71 -13.30
CA VAL A 41 4.28 2.36 -13.39
C VAL A 41 3.79 2.30 -14.83
N THR A 42 2.73 1.55 -15.07
CA THR A 42 2.13 1.43 -16.40
C THR A 42 0.81 2.19 -16.45
N PRO A 43 0.61 3.13 -17.39
CA PRO A 43 -0.66 3.82 -17.52
C PRO A 43 -1.78 2.85 -17.91
N ILE A 44 -2.94 3.05 -17.32
CA ILE A 44 -4.16 2.33 -17.65
C ILE A 44 -4.95 3.16 -18.66
N TYR A 45 -5.33 2.54 -19.77
CA TYR A 45 -6.20 3.15 -20.77
C TYR A 45 -7.52 2.37 -20.93
N ARG A 46 -8.61 3.09 -21.22
CA ARG A 46 -9.90 2.50 -21.56
C ARG A 46 -10.52 3.20 -22.75
N THR A 47 -11.27 2.45 -23.55
CA THR A 47 -12.12 3.03 -24.58
C THR A 47 -13.44 3.48 -23.96
N VAL A 48 -13.67 4.79 -23.88
CA VAL A 48 -14.94 5.38 -23.45
C VAL A 48 -15.53 6.13 -24.64
N ARG A 49 -16.69 5.66 -25.13
CA ARG A 49 -17.38 6.24 -26.30
C ARG A 49 -16.44 6.38 -27.52
N GLY A 50 -15.69 5.32 -27.81
CA GLY A 50 -14.76 5.26 -28.95
C GLY A 50 -13.44 6.05 -28.76
N LYS A 51 -13.22 6.69 -27.62
CA LYS A 51 -11.95 7.40 -27.32
C LYS A 51 -11.14 6.67 -26.28
N LEU A 52 -9.83 6.59 -26.48
CA LEU A 52 -8.89 6.05 -25.50
C LEU A 52 -8.63 7.10 -24.40
N ILE A 53 -9.08 6.82 -23.18
CA ILE A 53 -8.96 7.69 -22.00
C ILE A 53 -8.01 7.03 -21.02
N ARG A 54 -7.05 7.80 -20.49
CA ARG A 54 -6.20 7.36 -19.38
C ARG A 54 -7.02 7.35 -18.09
N CYS A 55 -7.17 6.19 -17.46
CA CYS A 55 -8.02 6.01 -16.28
C CYS A 55 -7.25 5.77 -14.97
N GLY A 56 -5.93 5.72 -15.02
CA GLY A 56 -5.10 5.53 -13.84
C GLY A 56 -3.71 5.01 -14.17
N ASN A 57 -3.06 4.46 -13.17
CA ASN A 57 -1.78 3.76 -13.29
C ASN A 57 -1.91 2.39 -12.63
N ARG A 58 -1.15 1.41 -13.12
CA ARG A 58 -0.92 0.12 -12.47
C ARG A 58 0.51 0.11 -11.94
N TYR A 59 0.70 -0.33 -10.70
CA TYR A 59 2.02 -0.60 -10.15
C TYR A 59 2.35 -2.07 -10.41
N VAL A 60 3.51 -2.32 -11.01
CA VAL A 60 3.93 -3.67 -11.41
C VAL A 60 5.20 -4.02 -10.67
N TRP A 61 5.09 -5.08 -9.87
CA TRP A 61 6.19 -5.82 -9.26
C TRP A 61 6.15 -7.26 -9.75
N ASP A 62 7.32 -7.88 -9.89
CA ASP A 62 7.41 -9.30 -10.23
C ASP A 62 6.97 -10.18 -9.06
N THR A 63 7.41 -9.85 -7.84
CA THR A 63 7.09 -10.58 -6.60
C THR A 63 7.00 -9.64 -5.41
N PRO A 64 5.91 -8.87 -5.24
CA PRO A 64 5.72 -8.07 -4.04
C PRO A 64 5.41 -8.96 -2.83
N THR A 65 5.75 -8.48 -1.64
CA THR A 65 5.22 -9.05 -0.40
C THR A 65 3.84 -8.44 -0.16
N ILE A 66 2.87 -9.30 0.16
CA ILE A 66 1.47 -8.89 0.39
C ILE A 66 1.14 -9.17 1.85
N VAL A 67 0.56 -8.19 2.53
CA VAL A 67 0.13 -8.29 3.92
C VAL A 67 -1.34 -7.89 4.02
N GLU A 68 -2.13 -8.72 4.68
CA GLU A 68 -3.55 -8.48 4.95
C GLU A 68 -3.71 -7.47 6.11
N GLN A 69 -4.83 -6.75 6.15
CA GLN A 69 -5.14 -5.90 7.30
C GLN A 69 -5.24 -6.72 8.59
N GLN A 70 -4.97 -6.07 9.72
CA GLN A 70 -5.04 -6.71 11.05
C GLN A 70 -6.48 -6.84 11.57
N GLU A 71 -7.39 -5.98 11.09
CA GLU A 71 -8.78 -5.98 11.49
C GLU A 71 -9.57 -7.11 10.82
N GLU A 72 -10.48 -7.72 11.58
CA GLU A 72 -11.35 -8.78 11.06
C GLU A 72 -12.47 -8.23 10.16
N GLY A 73 -12.62 -8.81 8.96
CA GLY A 73 -13.71 -8.49 8.05
C GLY A 73 -13.56 -7.15 7.31
N ASP A 74 -14.67 -6.62 6.79
CA ASP A 74 -14.68 -5.31 6.12
C ASP A 74 -14.77 -4.18 7.15
N THR A 75 -13.78 -3.29 7.18
CA THR A 75 -13.68 -2.21 8.17
C THR A 75 -13.46 -0.85 7.54
N MET A 76 -13.62 0.22 8.33
CA MET A 76 -13.29 1.59 7.93
C MET A 76 -11.85 1.99 8.26
N ILE A 77 -11.21 1.21 9.14
CA ILE A 77 -9.88 1.45 9.70
C ILE A 77 -9.06 0.20 9.37
N HIS A 78 -7.86 0.40 8.86
CA HIS A 78 -6.98 -0.68 8.40
C HIS A 78 -5.58 -0.47 8.94
N GLY A 79 -5.10 -1.44 9.71
CA GLY A 79 -3.75 -1.54 10.24
C GLY A 79 -2.94 -2.61 9.51
N PHE A 80 -1.68 -2.29 9.20
CA PHE A 80 -0.73 -3.23 8.60
C PHE A 80 0.59 -3.14 9.33
N LEU A 81 1.11 -4.29 9.78
CA LEU A 81 2.42 -4.37 10.41
C LEU A 81 3.38 -5.13 9.50
N LEU A 82 4.48 -4.47 9.13
CA LEU A 82 5.61 -5.07 8.44
C LEU A 82 6.76 -5.20 9.45
N GLU A 83 7.23 -6.43 9.68
CA GLU A 83 8.33 -6.72 10.61
C GLU A 83 9.52 -7.37 9.90
N GLY A 84 10.68 -7.40 10.56
CA GLY A 84 11.90 -8.02 10.02
C GLY A 84 12.48 -7.25 8.82
N LEU A 85 12.21 -5.95 8.73
CA LEU A 85 12.68 -5.12 7.64
C LEU A 85 14.16 -4.75 7.81
N VAL A 86 14.84 -4.49 6.69
CA VAL A 86 16.24 -4.05 6.68
C VAL A 86 16.33 -2.58 7.10
N PRO A 87 17.12 -2.22 8.12
CA PRO A 87 17.32 -0.82 8.52
C PRO A 87 17.82 0.08 7.39
N GLU A 88 17.47 1.36 7.44
CA GLU A 88 17.84 2.38 6.42
C GLU A 88 17.35 2.06 4.99
N SER A 89 16.53 1.02 4.83
CA SER A 89 15.95 0.68 3.53
C SER A 89 14.79 1.60 3.19
N THR A 90 14.55 1.74 1.88
CA THR A 90 13.33 2.37 1.38
C THR A 90 12.27 1.30 1.14
N ILE A 91 11.09 1.49 1.71
CA ILE A 91 9.89 0.69 1.48
C ILE A 91 8.98 1.43 0.50
N TRP A 92 8.62 0.76 -0.58
CA TRP A 92 7.57 1.18 -1.50
C TRP A 92 6.33 0.33 -1.26
N TYR A 93 5.17 0.95 -1.08
CA TYR A 93 3.93 0.20 -0.87
C TYR A 93 2.70 0.92 -1.43
N TYR A 94 1.62 0.17 -1.66
CA TYR A 94 0.29 0.70 -1.91
C TYR A 94 -0.76 -0.20 -1.26
N LEU A 95 -1.91 0.37 -0.91
CA LEU A 95 -3.06 -0.36 -0.39
C LEU A 95 -3.99 -0.73 -1.54
N HIS A 96 -4.59 -1.90 -1.50
CA HIS A 96 -5.57 -2.34 -2.48
C HIS A 96 -6.61 -3.29 -1.90
N GLU A 97 -7.76 -3.36 -2.54
CA GLU A 97 -8.70 -4.46 -2.33
C GLU A 97 -8.21 -5.74 -3.04
N PRO A 98 -8.63 -6.93 -2.57
CA PRO A 98 -8.35 -8.17 -3.26
C PRO A 98 -9.36 -8.20 -4.42
N GLN A 99 -8.94 -8.20 -5.68
CA GLN A 99 -9.93 -8.47 -6.72
C GLN A 99 -9.54 -9.56 -7.69
N PRO A 100 -10.54 -10.37 -8.12
CA PRO A 100 -10.35 -11.45 -9.05
C PRO A 100 -9.92 -10.91 -10.44
N PRO A 101 -9.45 -11.77 -11.35
CA PRO A 101 -8.49 -11.41 -12.42
C PRO A 101 -8.96 -10.44 -13.51
N SER A 102 -10.16 -9.86 -13.43
CA SER A 102 -10.77 -9.11 -14.54
C SER A 102 -11.29 -7.72 -14.18
N GLU A 103 -11.28 -7.31 -12.92
CA GLU A 103 -11.76 -5.98 -12.54
C GLU A 103 -10.74 -5.24 -11.67
N TRP A 104 -10.37 -4.06 -12.17
CA TRP A 104 -9.53 -3.01 -11.62
C TRP A 104 -9.39 -3.03 -10.09
N GLU A 105 -8.21 -3.41 -9.61
CA GLU A 105 -7.80 -3.17 -8.23
C GLU A 105 -8.10 -1.71 -7.85
N CYS A 106 -9.03 -1.52 -6.91
CA CYS A 106 -9.15 -0.26 -6.23
C CYS A 106 -7.87 -0.13 -5.38
N GLN A 107 -6.95 0.73 -5.82
CA GLN A 107 -5.64 0.88 -5.22
C GLN A 107 -5.38 2.33 -4.79
N SER A 108 -4.59 2.51 -3.75
CA SER A 108 -4.08 3.81 -3.34
C SER A 108 -3.05 4.35 -4.32
N ILE A 109 -2.55 5.55 -4.04
CA ILE A 109 -1.30 6.02 -4.64
C ILE A 109 -0.13 5.16 -4.13
N LEU A 110 1.00 5.20 -4.84
CA LEU A 110 2.23 4.58 -4.39
C LEU A 110 2.89 5.46 -3.32
N HIS A 111 3.26 4.85 -2.20
CA HIS A 111 3.92 5.49 -1.08
C HIS A 111 5.40 5.07 -1.02
N ARG A 112 6.24 5.95 -0.48
CA ARG A 112 7.66 5.73 -0.23
C ARG A 112 7.95 6.10 1.23
N VAL A 113 8.50 5.17 1.99
CA VAL A 113 8.92 5.38 3.39
C VAL A 113 10.36 4.92 3.54
N GLU A 114 11.15 5.65 4.31
CA GLU A 114 12.55 5.29 4.61
C GLU A 114 12.62 4.89 6.09
N LEU A 115 13.18 3.70 6.35
CA LEU A 115 13.26 3.16 7.70
C LEU A 115 14.37 3.84 8.50
N LEU A 116 14.21 3.81 9.83
CA LEU A 116 15.22 4.39 10.71
C LEU A 116 16.51 3.56 10.67
N ARG A 117 17.62 4.25 10.98
CA ARG A 117 18.88 3.56 11.27
C ARG A 117 18.77 2.81 12.59
N VAL A 118 19.38 1.63 12.67
CA VAL A 118 19.62 0.99 13.98
C VAL A 118 20.58 1.88 14.74
N GLY A 119 20.10 2.48 15.83
CA GLY A 119 20.97 3.19 16.75
C GLY A 119 22.12 2.26 17.15
N ALA A 120 23.36 2.74 17.01
CA ALA A 120 24.45 2.17 17.80
C ALA A 120 23.95 2.10 19.26
N PRO A 121 24.29 1.05 20.03
CA PRO A 121 23.75 0.87 21.37
C PRO A 121 23.93 2.16 22.19
N GLY A 122 22.83 2.83 22.58
CA GLY A 122 22.89 3.98 23.49
C GLY A 122 21.94 5.16 23.31
N THR A 123 21.08 5.25 22.30
CA THR A 123 20.14 6.39 22.18
C THR A 123 18.68 5.96 22.32
N TYR A 124 18.20 6.04 23.56
CA TYR A 124 16.81 6.31 23.87
C TYR A 124 16.68 7.84 23.98
N LEU A 125 15.79 8.45 23.19
CA LEU A 125 15.22 9.75 23.51
C LEU A 125 13.72 9.56 23.67
#